data_AF-A0A382XA31-F1
#
_entry.id   AF-A0A382XA31-F1
#
_cell.length_a   1.000
_cell.length_b   1.000
_cell.length_c   1.000
_cell.angle_alpha   90.00
_cell.angle_beta   90.00
_cell.angle_gamma   90.00
#
_symmetry.space_group_name_H-M   'P 1'
#
loop_
_entity.id
_entity.type
_entity.pdbx_description
1 polymer ?
#
loop_
_entity_poly.entity_id
_entity_poly.type
_entity_poly.pdbx_seq_one_letter_code
_entity_poly.pdbx_strand_id
1 'polypeptide(L)'
;ISGKLHQRMEEVVDGDLLKYVVEGGAHIRQHFFGKYPELLQLVKQFSDEQLEKLRLGGHDPVKMYAAYHEAVQFKGKPTVILARTIKGYGLGEAGEGRNITHNQKKLNENELLYFRDRFQVPLTDEQAMQAPFYRLDKDTEEYQYLQKRRQKLGGSMPARCFKTASLAIPDVTIFRELLDGTGDRKISTTMAYVRLLTILAKDKTIGKHIVPIIPDEARTFGMDPLFRQLGIYASRGQLYDPVDSDQFLYYKESKHGQILEEGINEAGAISS
;
A
#
# COMPACT_ATOMS: atom_id res chain seq x y z
N ILE A 1 26.04 10.94 -27.47
CA ILE A 1 25.87 9.82 -26.51
C ILE A 1 25.47 8.60 -27.33
N SER A 2 26.16 7.46 -27.20
CA SER A 2 26.00 6.28 -28.09
C SER A 2 24.75 5.43 -27.84
N GLY A 3 23.94 5.74 -26.83
CA GLY A 3 22.76 4.95 -26.44
C GLY A 3 23.07 3.61 -25.75
N LYS A 4 24.32 3.14 -25.79
CA LYS A 4 24.74 1.83 -25.28
C LYS A 4 24.49 1.61 -23.79
N LEU A 5 24.47 2.66 -22.98
CA LEU A 5 24.23 2.52 -21.54
C LEU A 5 22.79 2.09 -21.26
N HIS A 6 21.83 2.71 -21.96
CA HIS A 6 20.42 2.34 -21.88
C HIS A 6 20.21 0.91 -22.37
N GLN A 7 20.75 0.59 -23.55
CA GLN A 7 20.71 -0.76 -24.10
C GLN A 7 21.26 -1.79 -23.10
N ARG A 8 22.40 -1.50 -22.47
CA ARG A 8 22.98 -2.40 -21.48
C ARG A 8 22.11 -2.53 -20.22
N MET A 9 21.45 -1.46 -19.77
CA MET A 9 20.53 -1.52 -18.63
C MET A 9 19.31 -2.41 -18.91
N GLU A 10 18.83 -2.46 -20.15
CA GLU A 10 17.70 -3.31 -20.56
C GLU A 10 18.10 -4.80 -20.75
N GLU A 11 19.34 -5.07 -21.13
CA GLU A 11 19.86 -6.43 -21.34
C GLU A 11 20.19 -7.17 -20.03
N VAL A 12 20.41 -6.42 -18.94
CA VAL A 12 20.88 -7.00 -17.68
C VAL A 12 19.71 -7.58 -16.90
N VAL A 13 19.87 -8.84 -16.50
CA VAL A 13 18.86 -9.59 -15.73
C VAL A 13 19.08 -9.45 -14.22
N ASP A 14 18.05 -9.70 -13.43
CA ASP A 14 18.09 -9.53 -11.96
C ASP A 14 19.22 -10.30 -11.27
N GLY A 15 19.55 -11.51 -11.75
CA GLY A 15 20.67 -12.30 -11.22
C GLY A 15 22.02 -11.60 -11.35
N ASP A 16 22.26 -10.92 -12.48
CA ASP A 16 23.47 -10.13 -12.68
C ASP A 16 23.48 -8.89 -11.78
N LEU A 17 22.31 -8.26 -11.57
CA LEU A 17 22.18 -7.10 -10.68
C LEU A 17 22.55 -7.43 -9.24
N LEU A 18 22.17 -8.62 -8.75
CA LEU A 18 22.59 -9.11 -7.43
C LEU A 18 24.09 -9.36 -7.41
N LYS A 19 24.63 -10.00 -8.44
CA LYS A 19 26.06 -10.29 -8.53
C LYS A 19 26.92 -9.04 -8.52
N TYR A 20 26.47 -7.95 -9.16
CA TYR A 20 27.16 -6.65 -9.12
C TYR A 20 27.28 -6.07 -7.72
N VAL A 21 26.28 -6.28 -6.85
CA VAL A 21 26.34 -5.82 -5.46
C VAL A 21 27.37 -6.63 -4.66
N VAL A 22 27.43 -7.95 -4.88
CA VAL A 22 28.28 -8.86 -4.10
C VAL A 22 29.75 -8.84 -4.54
N GLU A 23 30.01 -8.78 -5.84
CA GLU A 23 31.37 -8.85 -6.41
C GLU A 23 32.05 -7.47 -6.51
N GLY A 24 31.29 -6.38 -6.34
CA GLY A 24 31.82 -5.02 -6.28
C GLY A 24 32.27 -4.42 -7.62
N GLY A 25 33.04 -3.33 -7.51
CA GLY A 25 33.35 -2.42 -8.61
C GLY A 25 34.10 -3.03 -9.80
N ALA A 26 35.08 -3.89 -9.53
CA ALA A 26 35.87 -4.54 -10.58
C ALA A 26 34.99 -5.43 -11.47
N HIS A 27 34.09 -6.21 -10.85
CA HIS A 27 33.13 -7.03 -11.58
C HIS A 27 32.11 -6.18 -12.36
N ILE A 28 31.64 -5.07 -11.78
CA ILE A 28 30.80 -4.10 -12.48
C ILE A 28 31.53 -3.56 -13.72
N ARG A 29 32.79 -3.13 -13.59
CA ARG A 29 33.57 -2.62 -14.71
C ARG A 29 33.70 -3.67 -15.81
N GLN A 30 34.09 -4.89 -15.47
CA GLN A 30 34.35 -5.94 -16.45
C GLN A 30 33.06 -6.47 -17.10
N HIS A 31 32.02 -6.74 -16.30
CA HIS A 31 30.83 -7.44 -16.78
C HIS A 31 29.70 -6.51 -17.22
N PHE A 32 29.50 -5.36 -16.55
CA PHE A 32 28.49 -4.37 -16.98
C PHE A 32 29.07 -3.46 -18.05
N PHE A 33 30.11 -2.68 -17.71
CA PHE A 33 30.69 -1.68 -18.62
C PHE A 33 31.59 -2.31 -19.69
N GLY A 34 32.20 -3.46 -19.43
CA GLY A 34 33.06 -4.18 -20.37
C GLY A 34 32.33 -4.86 -21.53
N LYS A 35 30.99 -4.93 -21.48
CA LYS A 35 30.17 -5.51 -22.56
C LYS A 35 30.32 -4.76 -23.89
N TYR A 36 30.52 -3.44 -23.84
CA TYR A 36 30.65 -2.56 -25.00
C TYR A 36 31.85 -1.61 -24.83
N PRO A 37 32.74 -1.45 -25.82
CA PRO A 37 33.90 -0.55 -25.72
C PRO A 37 33.53 0.89 -25.33
N GLU A 38 32.39 1.39 -25.81
CA GLU A 38 31.89 2.73 -25.52
C GLU A 38 31.58 2.90 -24.02
N LEU A 39 31.09 1.85 -23.36
CA LEU A 39 30.77 1.88 -21.94
C LEU A 39 32.03 1.88 -21.07
N LEU A 40 33.08 1.14 -21.46
CA LEU A 40 34.37 1.22 -20.77
C LEU A 40 34.96 2.64 -20.83
N GLN A 41 34.81 3.33 -21.95
CA GLN A 41 35.27 4.72 -22.07
C GLN A 41 34.50 5.66 -21.14
N LEU A 42 33.19 5.44 -20.93
CA LEU A 42 32.39 6.26 -20.00
C LEU A 42 32.88 6.18 -18.55
N VAL A 43 33.41 5.02 -18.15
CA VAL A 43 33.85 4.78 -16.77
C VAL A 43 35.36 4.79 -16.57
N LYS A 44 36.14 5.18 -17.59
CA LYS A 44 37.61 5.10 -17.58
C LYS A 44 38.23 5.87 -16.41
N GLN A 45 37.66 7.01 -16.06
CA GLN A 45 38.10 7.90 -14.98
C GLN A 45 37.59 7.50 -13.59
N PHE A 46 36.64 6.57 -13.51
CA PHE A 46 36.13 6.11 -12.22
C PHE A 46 37.01 4.99 -11.70
N SER A 47 37.30 4.96 -10.41
CA SER A 47 37.88 3.79 -9.74
C SER A 47 36.82 2.70 -9.52
N ASP A 48 37.25 1.48 -9.18
CA ASP A 48 36.31 0.39 -8.89
C ASP A 48 35.47 0.71 -7.64
N GLU A 49 36.06 1.31 -6.62
CA GLU A 49 35.36 1.74 -5.41
C GLU A 49 34.32 2.82 -5.70
N GLN A 50 34.54 3.68 -6.71
CA GLN A 50 33.54 4.65 -7.14
C GLN A 50 32.38 3.99 -7.91
N LEU A 51 32.66 2.97 -8.70
CA LEU A 51 31.62 2.20 -9.40
C LEU A 51 30.75 1.41 -8.43
N GLU A 52 31.35 0.82 -7.39
CA GLU A 52 30.63 0.12 -6.32
C GLU A 52 29.69 1.06 -5.54
N LYS A 53 30.06 2.34 -5.41
CA LYS A 53 29.27 3.36 -4.71
C LYS A 53 28.14 3.97 -5.54
N LEU A 54 27.92 3.53 -6.79
CA LEU A 54 26.80 3.99 -7.60
C LEU A 54 25.47 3.60 -6.93
N ARG A 55 24.68 4.60 -6.55
CA ARG A 55 23.46 4.39 -5.78
C ARG A 55 22.29 3.97 -6.68
N LEU A 56 21.48 3.06 -6.17
CA LEU A 56 20.20 2.71 -6.78
C LEU A 56 19.14 3.76 -6.42
N GLY A 57 18.16 3.96 -7.31
CA GLY A 57 17.15 5.01 -7.16
C GLY A 57 16.33 4.92 -5.87
N GLY A 58 16.07 3.72 -5.35
CA GLY A 58 15.38 3.51 -4.07
C GLY A 58 16.17 3.99 -2.85
N HIS A 59 17.48 4.20 -2.98
CA HIS A 59 18.38 4.71 -1.94
C HIS A 59 18.77 6.18 -2.15
N ASP A 60 18.17 6.85 -3.14
CA ASP A 60 18.38 8.27 -3.41
C ASP A 60 17.13 9.07 -2.97
N PRO A 61 17.22 9.87 -1.88
CA PRO A 61 16.10 10.66 -1.39
C PRO A 61 15.53 11.65 -2.42
N VAL A 62 16.35 12.16 -3.34
CA VAL A 62 15.90 13.08 -4.39
C VAL A 62 15.04 12.34 -5.41
N LYS A 63 15.43 11.12 -5.79
CA LYS A 63 14.64 10.28 -6.70
C LYS A 63 13.34 9.81 -6.05
N MET A 64 13.41 9.38 -4.79
CA MET A 64 12.21 8.99 -4.05
C MET A 64 11.25 10.16 -3.86
N TYR A 65 11.75 11.36 -3.50
CA TYR A 65 10.91 12.55 -3.41
C TYR A 65 10.23 12.88 -4.75
N ALA A 66 10.97 12.85 -5.85
CA ALA A 66 10.41 13.11 -7.18
C ALA A 66 9.27 12.13 -7.51
N ALA A 67 9.47 10.83 -7.26
CA ALA A 67 8.46 9.80 -7.49
C ALA A 67 7.21 10.01 -6.63
N TYR A 68 7.36 10.29 -5.33
CA TYR A 68 6.22 10.58 -4.44
C TYR A 68 5.51 11.89 -4.81
N HIS A 69 6.27 12.92 -5.21
CA HIS A 69 5.71 14.20 -5.63
C HIS A 69 4.84 14.03 -6.87
N GLU A 70 5.33 13.33 -7.88
CA GLU A 70 4.56 12.99 -9.08
C GLU A 70 3.32 12.16 -8.72
N ALA A 71 3.46 11.13 -7.88
CA ALA A 71 2.35 10.28 -7.45
C ALA A 71 1.21 11.04 -6.75
N VAL A 72 1.55 12.02 -5.89
CA VAL A 72 0.56 12.83 -5.15
C VAL A 72 -0.18 13.80 -6.09
N GLN A 73 0.51 14.35 -7.10
CA GLN A 73 -0.06 15.28 -8.06
C GLN A 73 -0.89 14.57 -9.15
N PHE A 74 -0.54 13.33 -9.47
CA PHE A 74 -1.23 12.54 -10.48
C PHE A 74 -2.70 12.28 -10.12
N LYS A 75 -3.59 12.29 -11.13
CA LYS A 75 -5.05 12.08 -10.99
C LYS A 75 -5.55 11.08 -12.04
N GLY A 76 -6.61 10.35 -11.70
CA GLY A 76 -7.38 9.53 -12.65
C GLY A 76 -7.15 8.01 -12.56
N LYS A 77 -6.01 7.55 -12.03
CA LYS A 77 -5.74 6.14 -11.74
C LYS A 77 -4.75 6.00 -10.57
N PRO A 78 -4.68 4.83 -9.91
CA PRO A 78 -3.65 4.56 -8.90
C PRO A 78 -2.23 4.61 -9.50
N THR A 79 -1.26 4.98 -8.67
CA THR A 79 0.17 5.02 -9.02
C THR A 79 0.94 3.93 -8.28
N VAL A 80 1.80 3.21 -8.99
CA VAL A 80 2.73 2.23 -8.43
C VAL A 80 4.15 2.77 -8.57
N ILE A 81 4.90 2.87 -7.47
CA ILE A 81 6.32 3.27 -7.48
C ILE A 81 7.18 2.00 -7.36
N LEU A 82 7.93 1.68 -8.42
CA LEU A 82 8.88 0.57 -8.44
C LEU A 82 10.26 1.05 -7.95
N ALA A 83 10.46 1.05 -6.64
CA ALA A 83 11.71 1.48 -6.03
C ALA A 83 12.75 0.34 -6.03
N ARG A 84 13.77 0.44 -6.88
CA ARG A 84 14.89 -0.51 -6.89
C ARG A 84 15.83 -0.26 -5.72
N THR A 85 15.99 -1.25 -4.84
CA THR A 85 16.81 -1.20 -3.62
C THR A 85 17.80 -2.36 -3.56
N ILE A 86 18.63 -2.37 -2.50
CA ILE A 86 19.55 -3.45 -2.17
C ILE A 86 19.04 -4.12 -0.89
N LYS A 87 18.82 -5.43 -0.92
CA LYS A 87 18.47 -6.21 0.28
C LYS A 87 19.66 -6.20 1.24
N GLY A 88 19.41 -5.86 2.51
CA GLY A 88 20.45 -5.75 3.52
C GLY A 88 21.39 -4.56 3.31
N TYR A 89 20.92 -3.46 2.70
CA TYR A 89 21.73 -2.28 2.43
C TYR A 89 22.49 -1.76 3.66
N GLY A 90 23.80 -1.60 3.53
CA GLY A 90 24.69 -1.16 4.60
C GLY A 90 24.97 -2.20 5.68
N LEU A 91 24.63 -3.48 5.45
CA LEU A 91 25.03 -4.59 6.31
C LEU A 91 26.34 -5.26 5.86
N GLY A 92 26.89 -4.86 4.71
CA GLY A 92 28.14 -5.44 4.19
C GLY A 92 28.03 -6.95 4.02
N GLU A 93 29.09 -7.68 4.40
CA GLU A 93 29.15 -9.14 4.26
C GLU A 93 28.06 -9.90 5.03
N ALA A 94 27.47 -9.26 6.05
CA ALA A 94 26.41 -9.83 6.87
C ALA A 94 25.13 -10.09 6.08
N GLY A 95 24.91 -9.42 4.94
CA GLY A 95 23.68 -9.64 4.17
C GLY A 95 23.42 -8.75 2.96
N GLU A 96 24.29 -7.79 2.66
CA GLU A 96 24.10 -6.84 1.56
C GLU A 96 24.21 -7.55 0.21
N GLY A 97 23.10 -7.60 -0.54
CA GLY A 97 23.02 -8.31 -1.81
C GLY A 97 23.10 -9.84 -1.71
N ARG A 98 23.15 -10.40 -0.49
CA ARG A 98 23.27 -11.85 -0.24
C ARG A 98 21.90 -12.50 0.05
N ASN A 99 21.75 -13.75 -0.41
CA ASN A 99 20.56 -14.57 -0.19
C ASN A 99 20.53 -15.22 1.20
N ILE A 100 20.83 -14.44 2.24
CA ILE A 100 20.66 -14.86 3.63
C ILE A 100 19.18 -14.77 4.06
N THR A 101 18.79 -15.59 5.05
CA THR A 101 17.42 -15.60 5.58
C THR A 101 17.09 -14.27 6.27
N HIS A 102 15.88 -13.77 6.06
CA HIS A 102 15.42 -12.50 6.66
C HIS A 102 15.22 -12.58 8.19
N ASN A 103 15.38 -13.77 8.77
CA ASN A 103 15.19 -14.05 10.20
C ASN A 103 16.51 -14.19 10.97
N GLN A 104 17.63 -13.70 10.43
CA GLN A 104 18.90 -13.69 11.17
C GLN A 104 18.74 -12.88 12.46
N LYS A 105 18.78 -13.59 13.59
CA LYS A 105 18.43 -13.05 14.91
C LYS A 105 19.47 -12.09 15.48
N LYS A 106 20.75 -12.27 15.14
CA LYS A 106 21.87 -11.51 15.70
C LYS A 106 22.93 -11.25 14.64
N LEU A 107 23.46 -10.03 14.66
CA LEU A 107 24.72 -9.67 14.03
C LEU A 107 25.87 -10.03 14.98
N ASN A 108 27.02 -10.38 14.43
CA ASN A 108 28.26 -10.51 15.20
C ASN A 108 28.91 -9.14 15.47
N GLU A 109 29.94 -9.10 16.31
CA GLU A 109 30.60 -7.85 16.72
C GLU A 109 31.15 -7.06 15.53
N ASN A 110 31.84 -7.70 14.59
CA ASN A 110 32.40 -7.04 13.41
C ASN A 110 31.31 -6.43 12.52
N GLU A 111 30.17 -7.11 12.38
CA GLU A 111 29.03 -6.63 11.62
C GLU A 111 28.37 -5.40 12.28
N LEU A 112 28.31 -5.37 13.62
CA LEU A 112 27.81 -4.22 14.38
C LEU A 112 28.75 -3.01 14.24
N LEU A 113 30.06 -3.20 14.35
CA LEU A 113 31.04 -2.14 14.14
C LEU A 113 30.96 -1.61 12.70
N TYR A 114 30.88 -2.50 11.70
CA TYR A 114 30.70 -2.11 10.31
C TYR A 114 29.44 -1.26 10.10
N PHE A 115 28.29 -1.68 10.65
CA PHE A 115 27.04 -0.92 10.53
C PHE A 115 27.17 0.48 11.14
N ARG A 116 27.75 0.55 12.35
CA ARG A 116 27.99 1.81 13.07
C ARG A 116 28.89 2.74 12.26
N ASP A 117 29.96 2.23 11.65
CA ASP A 117 30.85 3.03 10.79
C ASP A 117 30.17 3.46 9.49
N ARG A 118 29.46 2.52 8.85
CA ARG A 118 28.80 2.72 7.54
C ARG A 118 27.74 3.81 7.57
N PHE A 119 27.02 3.91 8.68
CA PHE A 119 25.98 4.92 8.91
C PHE A 119 26.42 6.04 9.86
N GLN A 120 27.69 6.04 10.29
CA GLN A 120 28.28 7.07 11.16
C GLN A 120 27.47 7.27 12.44
N VAL A 121 27.02 6.18 13.06
CA VAL A 121 26.23 6.23 14.29
C VAL A 121 27.17 6.65 15.44
N PRO A 122 26.83 7.68 16.24
CA PRO A 122 27.74 8.24 17.25
C PRO A 122 27.78 7.38 18.52
N LEU A 123 28.36 6.19 18.41
CA LEU A 123 28.56 5.22 19.48
C LEU A 123 30.02 4.76 19.50
N THR A 124 30.58 4.59 20.69
CA THR A 124 31.90 3.94 20.84
C THR A 124 31.84 2.47 20.42
N ASP A 125 33.00 1.83 20.23
CA ASP A 125 33.10 0.41 19.87
C ASP A 125 32.41 -0.47 20.91
N GLU A 126 32.65 -0.20 22.19
CA GLU A 126 32.06 -0.93 23.30
C GLU A 126 30.54 -0.76 23.34
N GLN A 127 30.05 0.45 23.05
CA GLN A 127 28.62 0.71 22.96
C GLN A 127 28.00 -0.01 21.77
N ALA A 128 28.62 0.05 20.59
CA ALA A 128 28.10 -0.59 19.38
C ALA A 128 27.92 -2.10 19.55
N MET A 129 28.88 -2.77 20.20
CA MET A 129 28.81 -4.22 20.49
C MET A 129 27.66 -4.61 21.42
N GLN A 130 27.20 -3.69 22.29
CA GLN A 130 26.03 -3.92 23.16
C GLN A 130 24.69 -3.73 22.44
N ALA A 131 24.70 -3.18 21.22
CA ALA A 131 23.53 -2.84 20.43
C ALA A 131 22.45 -2.03 21.20
N PRO A 132 22.81 -0.93 21.89
CA PRO A 132 21.85 -0.12 22.64
C PRO A 132 20.90 0.62 21.70
N PHE A 133 19.72 0.97 22.22
CA PHE A 133 18.87 1.93 21.53
C PHE A 133 19.53 3.32 21.58
N TYR A 134 19.80 3.90 20.41
CA TYR A 134 20.23 5.29 20.29
C TYR A 134 19.03 6.23 20.27
N ARG A 135 19.06 7.27 21.10
CA ARG A 135 18.01 8.28 21.19
C ARG A 135 18.63 9.65 20.96
N LEU A 136 18.04 10.44 20.07
CA LEU A 136 18.42 11.82 19.87
C LEU A 136 18.02 12.68 21.07
N ASP A 137 18.94 13.51 21.56
CA ASP A 137 18.67 14.48 22.60
C ASP A 137 17.71 15.56 22.10
N LYS A 138 16.84 16.05 22.99
CA LYS A 138 15.77 16.98 22.62
C LYS A 138 16.28 18.33 22.09
N ASP A 139 17.48 18.71 22.50
CA ASP A 139 18.08 20.00 22.18
C ASP A 139 18.91 19.94 20.88
N THR A 140 19.02 18.78 20.22
CA THR A 140 19.78 18.65 18.98
C THR A 140 18.97 19.11 17.76
N GLU A 141 19.69 19.52 16.71
CA GLU A 141 19.06 19.95 15.46
C GLU A 141 18.26 18.82 14.81
N GLU A 142 18.76 17.58 14.85
CA GLU A 142 18.12 16.40 14.28
C GLU A 142 16.78 16.10 14.96
N TYR A 143 16.73 16.15 16.29
CA TYR A 143 15.48 15.95 17.03
C TYR A 143 14.47 17.04 16.69
N GLN A 144 14.90 18.31 16.70
CA GLN A 144 14.03 19.44 16.37
C GLN A 144 13.53 19.35 14.92
N TYR A 145 14.38 18.95 13.98
CA TYR A 145 14.00 18.73 12.59
C TYR A 145 12.94 17.63 12.46
N LEU A 146 13.18 16.46 13.08
CA LEU A 146 12.25 15.33 13.07
C LEU A 146 10.87 15.73 13.62
N GLN A 147 10.84 16.40 14.79
CA GLN A 147 9.59 16.83 15.41
C GLN A 147 8.86 17.86 14.55
N LYS A 148 9.55 18.89 14.05
CA LYS A 148 8.95 19.92 13.18
C LYS A 148 8.35 19.32 11.91
N ARG A 149 9.02 18.33 11.29
CA ARG A 149 8.49 17.63 10.10
C ARG A 149 7.24 16.83 10.43
N ARG A 150 7.22 16.07 11.53
CA ARG A 150 6.03 15.32 11.94
C ARG A 150 4.87 16.24 12.31
N GLN A 151 5.12 17.33 13.05
CA GLN A 151 4.09 18.31 13.40
C GLN A 151 3.46 18.94 12.15
N LYS A 152 4.26 19.34 11.15
CA LYS A 152 3.75 19.84 9.86
C LYS A 152 2.90 18.81 9.09
N LEU A 153 3.07 17.51 9.37
CA LEU A 153 2.35 16.40 8.77
C LEU A 153 1.23 15.83 9.67
N GLY A 154 0.79 16.58 10.68
CA GLY A 154 -0.34 16.20 11.53
C GLY A 154 -0.02 15.30 12.73
N GLY A 155 1.26 15.16 13.11
CA GLY A 155 1.69 14.42 14.30
C GLY A 155 2.38 13.10 13.97
N SER A 156 2.47 12.15 14.90
CA SER A 156 3.13 10.85 14.71
C SER A 156 2.24 9.83 14.00
N MET A 157 2.82 8.95 13.19
CA MET A 157 2.15 7.83 12.50
C MET A 157 3.03 6.58 12.53
N PRO A 158 2.46 5.36 12.61
CA PRO A 158 1.03 5.06 12.63
C PRO A 158 0.36 5.40 13.96
N ALA A 159 -0.93 5.76 13.93
CA ALA A 159 -1.74 6.00 15.11
C ALA A 159 -3.14 5.41 14.92
N ARG A 160 -3.74 4.85 15.97
CA ARG A 160 -5.11 4.35 15.96
C ARG A 160 -5.98 5.19 16.90
N CYS A 161 -6.98 5.86 16.35
CA CYS A 161 -7.96 6.59 17.13
C CYS A 161 -9.15 5.70 17.47
N PHE A 162 -9.51 5.62 18.75
CA PHE A 162 -10.68 4.88 19.23
C PHE A 162 -11.86 5.80 19.57
N LYS A 163 -11.69 7.12 19.46
CA LYS A 163 -12.76 8.10 19.69
C LYS A 163 -13.58 8.23 18.41
N THR A 164 -14.78 7.67 18.42
CA THR A 164 -15.76 7.79 17.33
C THR A 164 -16.94 8.65 17.78
N ALA A 165 -17.63 9.27 16.83
CA ALA A 165 -18.91 9.91 17.12
C ALA A 165 -19.94 8.84 17.47
N SER A 166 -20.72 9.06 18.53
CA SER A 166 -21.84 8.19 18.85
C SER A 166 -22.90 8.32 17.76
N LEU A 167 -23.40 7.19 17.26
CA LEU A 167 -24.55 7.16 16.37
C LEU A 167 -25.82 7.13 17.22
N ALA A 168 -26.82 7.93 16.86
CA ALA A 168 -28.15 7.80 17.43
C ALA A 168 -28.75 6.49 16.91
N ILE A 169 -28.83 5.49 17.78
CA ILE A 169 -29.40 4.19 17.42
C ILE A 169 -30.93 4.28 17.56
N PRO A 170 -31.71 3.92 16.52
CA PRO A 170 -33.15 3.90 16.61
C PRO A 170 -33.62 2.86 17.64
N ASP A 171 -34.75 3.13 18.27
CA ASP A 171 -35.37 2.19 19.20
C ASP A 171 -35.76 0.89 18.49
N VAL A 172 -35.69 -0.25 19.18
CA VAL A 172 -35.99 -1.58 18.63
C VAL A 172 -37.38 -1.68 18.01
N THR A 173 -38.31 -0.79 18.41
CA THR A 173 -39.65 -0.70 17.84
C THR A 173 -39.70 -0.41 16.34
N ILE A 174 -38.63 0.08 15.72
CA ILE A 174 -38.56 0.16 14.24
C ILE A 174 -38.72 -1.22 13.59
N PHE A 175 -38.39 -2.30 14.31
CA PHE A 175 -38.50 -3.67 13.85
C PHE A 175 -39.80 -4.37 14.25
N ARG A 176 -40.82 -3.62 14.70
CA ARG A 176 -42.08 -4.21 15.16
C ARG A 176 -42.70 -5.17 14.15
N GLU A 177 -42.66 -4.84 12.86
CA GLU A 177 -43.16 -5.74 11.79
C GLU A 177 -42.42 -7.09 11.69
N LEU A 178 -41.17 -7.15 12.16
CA LEU A 178 -40.39 -8.40 12.23
C LEU A 178 -40.65 -9.13 13.54
N LEU A 179 -40.81 -8.40 14.64
CA LEU A 179 -41.02 -8.93 15.99
C LEU A 179 -42.42 -9.53 16.16
N ASP A 180 -43.43 -8.93 15.55
CA ASP A 180 -44.82 -9.41 15.58
C ASP A 180 -44.98 -10.74 14.81
N GLY A 181 -43.95 -11.14 14.05
CA GLY A 181 -43.94 -12.34 13.24
C GLY A 181 -44.70 -12.18 11.93
N THR A 182 -44.75 -13.26 11.15
CA THR A 182 -45.34 -13.26 9.79
C THR A 182 -46.73 -13.90 9.72
N GLY A 183 -47.32 -14.23 10.87
CA GLY A 183 -48.58 -14.95 10.95
C GLY A 183 -48.49 -16.29 10.21
N ASP A 184 -49.43 -16.52 9.29
CA ASP A 184 -49.47 -17.74 8.48
C ASP A 184 -48.49 -17.75 7.29
N ARG A 185 -47.82 -16.61 7.01
CA ARG A 185 -46.89 -16.51 5.87
C ARG A 185 -45.55 -17.15 6.22
N LYS A 186 -45.12 -18.13 5.43
CA LYS A 186 -43.77 -18.70 5.54
C LYS A 186 -42.76 -17.80 4.83
N ILE A 187 -41.69 -17.42 5.52
CA ILE A 187 -40.55 -16.69 4.95
C ILE A 187 -39.24 -17.37 5.37
N SER A 188 -38.17 -17.18 4.58
CA SER A 188 -36.82 -17.58 4.98
C SER A 188 -36.20 -16.53 5.91
N THR A 189 -35.15 -16.92 6.63
CA THR A 189 -34.33 -15.98 7.42
C THR A 189 -33.64 -14.94 6.53
N THR A 190 -33.28 -15.29 5.28
CA THR A 190 -32.76 -14.34 4.29
C THR A 190 -33.79 -13.25 3.96
N MET A 191 -35.05 -13.62 3.74
CA MET A 191 -36.12 -12.63 3.52
C MET A 191 -36.34 -11.72 4.73
N ALA A 192 -36.24 -12.27 5.95
CA ALA A 192 -36.30 -11.49 7.18
C ALA A 192 -35.10 -10.51 7.29
N TYR A 193 -33.89 -10.96 6.93
CA TYR A 193 -32.69 -10.13 6.91
C TYR A 193 -32.80 -8.96 5.91
N VAL A 194 -33.29 -9.21 4.69
CA VAL A 194 -33.48 -8.14 3.69
C VAL A 194 -34.48 -7.09 4.18
N ARG A 195 -35.57 -7.52 4.85
CA ARG A 195 -36.52 -6.58 5.47
C ARG A 195 -35.86 -5.78 6.58
N LEU A 196 -35.10 -6.41 7.47
CA LEU A 196 -34.33 -5.75 8.52
C LEU A 196 -33.40 -4.69 7.93
N LEU A 197 -32.65 -5.04 6.87
CA LEU A 197 -31.76 -4.14 6.16
C LEU A 197 -32.53 -2.97 5.52
N THR A 198 -33.71 -3.24 4.96
CA THR A 198 -34.59 -2.21 4.37
C THR A 198 -35.04 -1.20 5.43
N ILE A 199 -35.45 -1.67 6.61
CA ILE A 199 -35.87 -0.81 7.72
C ILE A 199 -34.69 0.07 8.16
N LEU A 200 -33.51 -0.54 8.38
CA LEU A 200 -32.30 0.18 8.77
C LEU A 200 -31.89 1.24 7.73
N ALA A 201 -31.89 0.89 6.45
CA ALA A 201 -31.48 1.78 5.37
C ALA A 201 -32.45 2.96 5.15
N LYS A 202 -33.73 2.80 5.49
CA LYS A 202 -34.75 3.87 5.42
C LYS A 202 -34.78 4.77 6.65
N ASP A 203 -34.16 4.35 7.75
CA ASP A 203 -34.13 5.15 8.96
C ASP A 203 -33.33 6.46 8.73
N LYS A 204 -33.90 7.58 9.16
CA LYS A 204 -33.33 8.92 8.90
C LYS A 204 -32.05 9.20 9.68
N THR A 205 -31.80 8.46 10.76
CA THR A 205 -30.64 8.66 11.63
C THR A 205 -29.46 7.80 11.21
N ILE A 206 -29.70 6.52 10.96
CA ILE A 206 -28.64 5.54 10.67
C ILE A 206 -28.55 5.12 9.20
N GLY A 207 -29.59 5.36 8.39
CA GLY A 207 -29.71 4.75 7.06
C GLY A 207 -28.54 5.06 6.13
N LYS A 208 -28.02 6.28 6.18
CA LYS A 208 -26.81 6.71 5.43
C LYS A 208 -25.51 6.01 5.85
N HIS A 209 -25.51 5.30 6.98
CA HIS A 209 -24.36 4.57 7.53
C HIS A 209 -24.44 3.06 7.28
N ILE A 210 -25.53 2.58 6.70
CA ILE A 210 -25.69 1.18 6.30
C ILE A 210 -25.07 1.00 4.91
N VAL A 211 -24.16 0.06 4.74
CA VAL A 211 -23.53 -0.22 3.44
C VAL A 211 -23.81 -1.67 3.08
N PRO A 212 -24.85 -1.95 2.28
CA PRO A 212 -25.05 -3.29 1.74
C PRO A 212 -23.94 -3.61 0.73
N ILE A 213 -23.31 -4.76 0.87
CA ILE A 213 -22.25 -5.24 -0.03
C ILE A 213 -22.67 -6.60 -0.58
N ILE A 214 -22.60 -6.75 -1.90
CA ILE A 214 -23.03 -7.94 -2.62
C ILE A 214 -21.93 -8.37 -3.59
N PRO A 215 -21.54 -9.66 -3.60
CA PRO A 215 -20.70 -10.23 -4.63
C PRO A 215 -21.57 -10.92 -5.69
N ASP A 216 -22.06 -10.15 -6.66
CA ASP A 216 -22.89 -10.54 -7.82
C ASP A 216 -24.35 -10.92 -7.52
N GLU A 217 -24.57 -11.99 -6.75
CA GLU A 217 -25.83 -12.75 -6.75
C GLU A 217 -26.98 -12.14 -5.90
N ALA A 218 -27.33 -10.87 -6.14
CA ALA A 218 -28.33 -10.16 -5.36
C ALA A 218 -29.75 -10.75 -5.43
N ARG A 219 -30.18 -11.21 -6.62
CA ARG A 219 -31.52 -11.79 -6.84
C ARG A 219 -31.69 -13.10 -6.08
N THR A 220 -30.63 -13.91 -5.99
CA THR A 220 -30.61 -15.16 -5.21
C THR A 220 -30.93 -14.90 -3.73
N PHE A 221 -30.51 -13.76 -3.19
CA PHE A 221 -30.79 -13.36 -1.82
C PHE A 221 -32.02 -12.46 -1.66
N GLY A 222 -32.75 -12.16 -2.75
CA GLY A 222 -33.93 -11.30 -2.75
C GLY A 222 -33.62 -9.83 -2.43
N MET A 223 -32.41 -9.36 -2.77
CA MET A 223 -31.97 -7.97 -2.54
C MET A 223 -32.35 -7.02 -3.68
N ASP A 224 -32.88 -7.51 -4.79
CA ASP A 224 -33.28 -6.73 -5.95
C ASP A 224 -34.25 -5.57 -5.65
N PRO A 225 -35.19 -5.65 -4.67
CA PRO A 225 -36.03 -4.50 -4.34
C PRO A 225 -35.25 -3.30 -3.75
N LEU A 226 -34.04 -3.55 -3.24
CA LEU A 226 -33.18 -2.51 -2.69
C LEU A 226 -32.50 -1.69 -3.79
N PHE A 227 -32.29 -2.25 -4.98
CA PHE A 227 -31.60 -1.56 -6.08
C PHE A 227 -32.30 -0.27 -6.48
N ARG A 228 -33.63 -0.31 -6.59
CA ARG A 228 -34.41 0.88 -6.93
C ARG A 228 -34.41 1.92 -5.80
N GLN A 229 -34.37 1.48 -4.54
CA GLN A 229 -34.49 2.37 -3.37
C GLN A 229 -33.16 3.00 -2.99
N LEU A 230 -32.09 2.21 -2.94
CA LEU A 230 -30.76 2.60 -2.47
C LEU A 230 -29.80 2.92 -3.62
N GLY A 231 -30.04 2.35 -4.80
CA GLY A 231 -29.12 2.43 -5.93
C GLY A 231 -27.85 1.62 -5.70
N ILE A 232 -27.28 1.14 -6.80
CA ILE A 232 -25.94 0.55 -6.85
C ILE A 232 -24.93 1.68 -7.06
N TYR A 233 -23.89 1.72 -6.23
CA TYR A 233 -22.83 2.71 -6.36
C TYR A 233 -22.05 2.47 -7.65
N ALA A 234 -22.04 3.47 -8.52
CA ALA A 234 -21.21 3.50 -9.71
C ALA A 234 -20.58 4.87 -9.84
N SER A 235 -19.25 4.94 -9.74
CA SER A 235 -18.50 6.21 -9.82
C SER A 235 -18.76 7.02 -11.11
N ARG A 236 -19.11 6.33 -12.20
CA ARG A 236 -19.46 6.94 -13.49
C ARG A 236 -20.98 7.13 -13.69
N GLY A 237 -21.81 6.63 -12.77
CA GLY A 237 -23.26 6.53 -12.94
C GLY A 237 -23.67 5.45 -13.95
N GLN A 238 -24.97 5.37 -14.23
CA GLN A 238 -25.54 4.47 -15.23
C GLN A 238 -25.08 4.88 -16.64
N LEU A 239 -24.40 3.98 -17.36
CA LEU A 239 -23.86 4.24 -18.72
C LEU A 239 -24.63 3.54 -19.84
N TYR A 240 -25.67 2.78 -19.51
CA TYR A 240 -26.41 1.92 -20.42
C TYR A 240 -27.86 1.76 -19.95
N ASP A 241 -28.74 1.34 -20.85
CA ASP A 241 -30.12 0.96 -20.51
C ASP A 241 -30.13 -0.46 -19.91
N PRO A 242 -30.56 -0.65 -18.65
CA PRO A 242 -30.63 -1.98 -18.03
C PRO A 242 -31.49 -2.94 -18.85
N VAL A 243 -31.10 -4.21 -18.91
CA VAL A 243 -31.90 -5.25 -19.61
C VAL A 243 -33.28 -5.45 -19.00
N ASP A 244 -33.44 -5.08 -17.73
CA ASP A 244 -34.68 -5.15 -16.98
C ASP A 244 -35.34 -3.78 -16.82
N SER A 245 -34.99 -2.77 -17.63
CA SER A 245 -35.55 -1.41 -17.53
C SER A 245 -37.07 -1.35 -17.66
N ASP A 246 -37.68 -2.32 -18.36
CA ASP A 246 -39.14 -2.49 -18.46
C ASP A 246 -39.79 -3.13 -17.22
N GLN A 247 -38.99 -3.63 -16.27
CA GLN A 247 -39.45 -4.27 -15.04
C GLN A 247 -39.53 -3.26 -13.89
N PHE A 248 -40.46 -3.48 -12.95
CA PHE A 248 -40.62 -2.60 -11.79
C PHE A 248 -39.39 -2.58 -10.85
N LEU A 249 -38.65 -3.70 -10.81
CA LEU A 249 -37.47 -3.94 -9.97
C LEU A 249 -36.18 -3.89 -10.79
N TYR A 250 -36.11 -2.98 -11.77
CA TYR A 250 -34.88 -2.75 -12.54
C TYR A 250 -33.74 -2.27 -11.62
N TYR A 251 -32.52 -2.66 -11.95
CA TYR A 251 -31.36 -2.17 -11.21
C TYR A 251 -30.98 -0.76 -11.67
N LYS A 252 -30.52 0.06 -10.72
CA LYS A 252 -30.17 1.45 -10.97
C LYS A 252 -28.78 1.77 -10.42
N GLU A 253 -27.85 2.05 -11.31
CA GLU A 253 -26.53 2.55 -10.97
C GLU A 253 -26.53 4.07 -10.80
N SER A 254 -25.81 4.56 -9.78
CA SER A 254 -25.72 5.98 -9.47
C SER A 254 -24.43 6.33 -8.76
N LYS A 255 -23.93 7.55 -9.00
CA LYS A 255 -22.81 8.12 -8.23
C LYS A 255 -23.09 8.26 -6.73
N HIS A 256 -24.37 8.22 -6.38
CA HIS A 256 -24.86 8.28 -5.00
C HIS A 256 -25.58 6.99 -4.59
N GLY A 257 -25.37 5.90 -5.34
CA GLY A 257 -25.84 4.59 -4.91
C GLY A 257 -25.18 4.19 -3.59
N GLN A 258 -25.90 3.44 -2.77
CA GLN A 258 -25.47 3.05 -1.43
C GLN A 258 -25.04 1.58 -1.36
N ILE A 259 -25.48 0.75 -2.32
CA ILE A 259 -25.09 -0.66 -2.42
C ILE A 259 -23.74 -0.75 -3.13
N LEU A 260 -22.80 -1.51 -2.57
CA LEU A 260 -21.57 -1.90 -3.23
C LEU A 260 -21.79 -3.26 -3.90
N GLU A 261 -21.75 -3.26 -5.22
CA GLU A 261 -21.83 -4.46 -6.05
C GLU A 261 -20.43 -4.77 -6.58
N GLU A 262 -19.80 -5.81 -6.04
CA GLU A 262 -18.39 -6.12 -6.29
C GLU A 262 -18.22 -7.21 -7.38
N GLY A 263 -19.33 -7.74 -7.89
CA GLY A 263 -19.33 -8.86 -8.83
C GLY A 263 -18.78 -10.14 -8.21
N ILE A 264 -18.29 -11.05 -9.04
CA ILE A 264 -17.73 -12.35 -8.58
C ILE A 264 -16.34 -12.13 -7.97
N ASN A 265 -16.33 -11.56 -6.77
CA ASN A 265 -15.12 -11.16 -6.04
C ASN A 265 -15.37 -11.07 -4.53
N GLU A 266 -15.50 -12.22 -3.86
CA GLU A 266 -15.78 -12.29 -2.43
C GLU A 266 -14.66 -11.66 -1.58
N ALA A 267 -13.39 -11.80 -2.00
CA ALA A 267 -12.26 -11.19 -1.31
C ALA A 267 -12.30 -9.65 -1.42
N GLY A 268 -12.73 -9.12 -2.57
CA GLY A 268 -13.00 -7.70 -2.76
C GLY A 268 -14.14 -7.22 -1.86
N ALA A 269 -15.26 -7.94 -1.86
CA ALA A 269 -16.41 -7.61 -1.02
C ALA A 269 -16.10 -7.57 0.49
N ILE A 270 -15.21 -8.43 1.00
CA ILE A 270 -14.75 -8.39 2.39
C ILE A 270 -13.87 -7.17 2.68
N SER A 271 -13.16 -6.66 1.67
CA SER A 271 -12.22 -5.55 1.81
C SER A 271 -12.89 -4.17 1.70
N SER A 272 -14.11 -4.10 1.19
CA SER A 272 -14.91 -2.89 0.93
C SER A 272 -15.54 -2.27 2.19
#